data_AF-A0A9D7D049-F1
#
_entry.id   AF-A0A9D7D049-F1
#
_cell.length_a   1.000
_cell.length_b   1.000
_cell.length_c   1.000
_cell.angle_alpha   90.00
_cell.angle_beta   90.00
_cell.angle_gamma   90.00
#
_symmetry.space_group_name_H-M   'P 1'
#
loop_
_entity.id
_entity.type
_entity.pdbx_description
1 polymer ?
#
loop_
_entity_poly.entity_id
_entity_poly.type
_entity_poly.pdbx_seq_one_letter_code
_entity_poly.pdbx_strand_id
1 'polypeptide(L)'
;MATAFVRAATATPRPSLPPLTEADRRTAYALVVAEERNMRREATKDFPADPWSADDAFHNNEYRRAKQIAQQKRMSLQDVLRAMDDGMRLRWPKPAGIHQNPSVPPCRPRPIH
;
A
#
# COMPACT_ATOMS: atom_id res chain seq x y z
N MET A 1 21.43 -10.01 -38.32
CA MET A 1 20.90 -8.91 -37.48
C MET A 1 19.40 -9.05 -37.41
N ALA A 2 18.82 -9.34 -36.25
CA ALA A 2 17.38 -9.49 -36.07
C ALA A 2 16.81 -8.25 -35.38
N THR A 3 15.92 -7.55 -36.06
CA THR A 3 15.23 -6.34 -35.59
C THR A 3 14.02 -6.75 -34.75
N ALA A 4 14.03 -6.44 -33.45
CA ALA A 4 12.89 -6.68 -32.57
C ALA A 4 11.92 -5.49 -32.62
N PHE A 5 10.77 -5.65 -33.29
CA PHE A 5 9.68 -4.67 -33.25
C PHE A 5 8.57 -5.10 -32.28
N VAL A 6 8.45 -4.31 -31.20
CA VAL A 6 7.24 -3.69 -30.63
C VAL A 6 6.04 -4.57 -30.24
N ARG A 7 5.65 -4.49 -28.96
CA ARG A 7 4.30 -4.87 -28.48
C ARG A 7 3.79 -3.96 -27.36
N ALA A 8 3.76 -2.65 -27.59
CA ALA A 8 3.34 -1.65 -26.59
C ALA A 8 2.13 -0.79 -27.01
N ALA A 9 1.31 -1.21 -27.98
CA ALA A 9 0.34 -0.32 -28.64
C ALA A 9 -1.15 -0.62 -28.41
N THR A 10 -1.54 -1.46 -27.45
CA THR A 10 -2.97 -1.82 -27.24
C THR A 10 -3.51 -1.59 -25.83
N ALA A 11 -2.83 -0.80 -24.99
CA ALA A 11 -3.41 -0.42 -23.70
C ALA A 11 -4.50 0.62 -23.93
N THR A 12 -5.76 0.24 -23.75
CA THR A 12 -6.89 1.18 -23.75
C THR A 12 -6.64 2.23 -22.67
N PRO A 13 -6.63 3.54 -23.00
CA PRO A 13 -6.49 4.58 -21.99
C PRO A 13 -7.61 4.42 -20.97
N ARG A 14 -7.25 4.23 -19.70
CA ARG A 14 -8.25 4.21 -18.64
C ARG A 14 -8.92 5.59 -18.62
N PRO A 15 -10.27 5.67 -18.56
CA PRO A 15 -10.95 6.96 -18.42
C PRO A 15 -10.34 7.75 -17.26
N SER A 16 -9.95 9.00 -17.51
CA SER A 16 -9.43 9.85 -16.45
C SER A 16 -10.56 10.18 -15.49
N LEU A 17 -10.46 9.69 -14.25
CA LEU A 17 -11.30 10.18 -13.17
C LEU A 17 -10.98 11.67 -12.93
N PRO A 18 -11.96 12.47 -12.46
CA PRO A 18 -11.67 13.85 -12.08
C PRO A 18 -10.53 13.89 -11.05
N PRO A 19 -9.68 14.92 -11.09
CA PRO A 19 -8.56 15.05 -10.17
C PRO A 19 -9.07 15.04 -8.73
N LEU A 20 -8.49 14.17 -7.91
CA LEU A 20 -8.88 14.04 -6.52
C LEU A 20 -8.56 15.29 -5.72
N THR A 21 -9.49 15.67 -4.86
CA THR A 21 -9.23 16.77 -3.92
C THR A 21 -8.20 16.35 -2.89
N GLU A 22 -7.53 17.32 -2.26
CA GLU A 22 -6.63 17.01 -1.15
C GLU A 22 -7.39 16.37 0.03
N ALA A 23 -8.64 16.77 0.26
CA ALA A 23 -9.49 16.18 1.29
C ALA A 23 -9.75 14.69 1.06
N ASP A 24 -9.99 14.29 -0.19
CA ASP A 24 -10.18 12.88 -0.54
C ASP A 24 -8.91 12.06 -0.32
N ARG A 25 -7.75 12.60 -0.71
CA ARG A 25 -6.45 11.94 -0.50
C ARG A 25 -6.14 11.77 0.99
N ARG A 26 -6.35 12.83 1.79
CA ARG A 26 -6.18 12.76 3.26
C ARG A 26 -7.13 11.75 3.89
N THR A 27 -8.36 11.66 3.40
CA THR A 27 -9.34 10.66 3.83
C THR A 27 -8.88 9.25 3.51
N ALA A 28 -8.42 9.00 2.28
CA ALA A 28 -7.89 7.70 1.88
C ALA A 28 -6.68 7.28 2.73
N TYR A 29 -5.74 8.19 2.97
CA TYR A 29 -4.62 7.98 3.88
C TYR A 29 -5.08 7.59 5.29
N ALA A 30 -5.97 8.38 5.91
CA ALA A 30 -6.46 8.10 7.26
C ALA A 30 -7.14 6.72 7.38
N LEU A 31 -7.88 6.30 6.35
CA LEU A 31 -8.54 4.99 6.32
C LEU A 31 -7.56 3.81 6.24
N VAL A 32 -6.45 3.94 5.51
CA VAL A 32 -5.41 2.90 5.48
C VAL A 32 -4.69 2.85 6.81
N VAL A 33 -4.25 4.00 7.32
CA VAL A 33 -3.49 4.11 8.56
C VAL A 33 -4.26 3.58 9.78
N ALA A 34 -5.58 3.81 9.83
CA ALA A 34 -6.42 3.29 10.90
C ALA A 34 -6.37 1.76 11.04
N GLU A 35 -6.12 1.04 9.94
CA GLU A 35 -6.11 -0.43 9.91
C GLU A 35 -4.71 -1.04 10.07
N GLU A 36 -3.63 -0.24 10.05
CA GLU A 36 -2.25 -0.75 10.05
C GLU A 36 -2.01 -1.72 11.20
N ARG A 37 -2.42 -1.35 12.42
CA ARG A 37 -2.24 -2.20 13.61
C ARG A 37 -2.96 -3.54 13.49
N ASN A 38 -4.16 -3.56 12.91
CA ASN A 38 -4.90 -4.79 12.69
C ASN A 38 -4.21 -5.66 11.63
N MET A 39 -3.81 -5.06 10.50
CA MET A 39 -3.12 -5.77 9.42
C MET A 39 -1.81 -6.39 9.90
N ARG A 40 -1.03 -5.67 10.73
CA ARG A 40 0.19 -6.20 11.36
C ARG A 40 -0.14 -7.34 12.32
N ARG A 41 -1.16 -7.19 13.17
CA ARG A 41 -1.59 -8.25 14.11
C ARG A 41 -1.98 -9.52 13.38
N GLU A 42 -2.76 -9.42 12.29
CA GLU A 42 -3.15 -10.58 11.49
C GLU A 42 -1.93 -11.21 10.82
N ALA A 43 -1.03 -10.42 10.24
CA ALA A 43 0.16 -10.94 9.58
C ALA A 43 1.10 -11.72 10.54
N THR A 44 1.22 -11.28 11.80
CA THR A 44 2.02 -11.99 12.81
C THR A 44 1.39 -13.32 13.26
N LYS A 45 0.08 -13.53 13.10
CA LYS A 45 -0.55 -14.82 13.45
C LYS A 45 -0.09 -15.95 12.53
N ASP A 46 0.04 -15.64 11.24
CA ASP A 46 0.45 -16.61 10.22
C ASP A 46 1.96 -16.88 10.27
N PHE A 47 2.75 -15.89 10.71
CA PHE A 47 4.21 -15.94 10.74
C PHE A 47 4.80 -15.50 12.10
N PRO A 48 4.49 -16.19 13.21
CA PRO A 48 4.85 -15.72 14.56
C PRO A 48 6.37 -15.71 14.83
N ALA A 49 7.13 -16.54 14.13
CA ALA A 49 8.58 -16.67 14.29
C ALA A 49 9.39 -16.18 13.07
N ASP A 50 8.71 -15.67 12.04
CA ASP A 50 9.35 -15.19 10.82
C ASP A 50 8.91 -13.73 10.54
N PRO A 51 9.65 -12.75 11.08
CA PRO A 51 9.32 -11.33 10.92
C PRO A 51 9.34 -10.87 9.47
N TRP A 52 10.13 -11.50 8.59
CA TRP A 52 10.18 -11.14 7.18
C TRP A 52 8.90 -11.57 6.47
N SER A 53 8.50 -12.83 6.66
CA SER A 53 7.25 -13.32 6.10
C SER A 53 6.03 -12.59 6.69
N ALA A 54 6.09 -12.20 7.97
CA ALA A 54 5.06 -11.35 8.59
C ALA A 54 4.96 -9.97 7.92
N ASP A 55 6.09 -9.34 7.58
CA ASP A 55 6.08 -8.02 6.92
C ASP A 55 5.59 -8.11 5.47
N ASP A 56 5.98 -9.16 4.74
CA ASP A 56 5.45 -9.46 3.40
C ASP A 56 3.91 -9.68 3.44
N ALA A 57 3.42 -10.42 4.42
CA ALA A 57 1.99 -10.64 4.62
C ALA A 57 1.25 -9.35 5.00
N PHE A 58 1.86 -8.49 5.82
CA PHE A 58 1.36 -7.14 6.11
C PHE A 58 1.22 -6.30 4.83
N HIS A 59 2.25 -6.23 3.99
CA HIS A 59 2.20 -5.46 2.74
C HIS A 59 1.15 -5.99 1.76
N ASN A 60 0.92 -7.31 1.72
CA ASN A 60 -0.17 -7.89 0.92
C ASN A 60 -1.54 -7.42 1.45
N ASN A 61 -1.73 -7.41 2.77
CA ASN A 61 -2.96 -6.93 3.40
C ASN A 61 -3.16 -5.42 3.15
N GLU A 62 -2.11 -4.62 3.24
CA GLU A 62 -2.11 -3.19 2.93
C GLU A 62 -2.54 -2.93 1.49
N TYR A 63 -1.97 -3.67 0.52
CA TYR A 63 -2.35 -3.57 -0.88
C TYR A 63 -3.82 -3.96 -1.14
N ARG A 64 -4.30 -5.04 -0.51
CA ARG A 64 -5.72 -5.44 -0.58
C ARG A 64 -6.62 -4.34 -0.01
N ARG A 65 -6.22 -3.72 1.11
CA ARG A 65 -6.97 -2.64 1.74
C ARG A 65 -7.02 -1.40 0.86
N ALA A 66 -5.89 -1.02 0.25
CA ALA A 66 -5.84 0.08 -0.72
C ALA A 66 -6.77 -0.16 -1.91
N LYS A 67 -6.82 -1.39 -2.44
CA LYS A 67 -7.79 -1.77 -3.49
C LYS A 67 -9.25 -1.61 -3.05
N GLN A 68 -9.58 -2.07 -1.85
CA GLN A 68 -10.94 -1.92 -1.31
C GLN A 68 -11.33 -0.45 -1.15
N ILE A 69 -10.43 0.39 -0.61
CA ILE A 69 -10.68 1.83 -0.46
C ILE A 69 -10.86 2.48 -1.83
N ALA A 70 -10.03 2.13 -2.81
CA ALA A 70 -10.16 2.63 -4.18
C ALA A 70 -11.57 2.33 -4.75
N GLN A 71 -12.06 1.11 -4.58
CA GLN A 71 -13.42 0.73 -4.98
C GLN A 71 -14.50 1.50 -4.21
N GLN A 72 -14.41 1.55 -2.88
CA GLN A 72 -15.39 2.20 -2.00
C GLN A 72 -15.49 3.71 -2.23
N LYS A 73 -14.36 4.36 -2.51
CA LYS A 73 -14.27 5.81 -2.73
C LYS A 73 -14.32 6.21 -4.20
N ARG A 74 -14.49 5.26 -5.11
CA ARG A 74 -14.46 5.47 -6.58
C ARG A 74 -13.19 6.21 -7.02
N MET A 75 -12.06 5.86 -6.41
CA MET A 75 -10.73 6.39 -6.71
C MET A 75 -9.94 5.37 -7.55
N SER A 76 -8.91 5.84 -8.26
CA SER A 76 -7.94 4.89 -8.81
C SER A 76 -7.08 4.31 -7.68
N LEU A 77 -6.63 3.05 -7.84
CA LEU A 77 -5.67 2.47 -6.89
C LEU A 77 -4.38 3.29 -6.81
N GLN A 78 -3.94 3.85 -7.93
CA GLN A 78 -2.75 4.71 -7.98
C GLN A 78 -2.90 5.94 -7.08
N ASP A 79 -4.08 6.56 -7.05
CA ASP A 79 -4.31 7.73 -6.20
C ASP A 79 -4.32 7.38 -4.72
N VAL A 80 -4.84 6.21 -4.36
CA VAL A 80 -4.80 5.72 -2.97
C VAL A 80 -3.35 5.47 -2.54
N LEU A 81 -2.56 4.76 -3.37
CA LEU A 81 -1.15 4.51 -3.08
C LEU A 81 -0.35 5.82 -3.01
N ARG A 82 -0.60 6.75 -3.94
CA ARG A 82 0.03 8.08 -3.91
C ARG A 82 -0.36 8.88 -2.67
N ALA A 83 -1.61 8.80 -2.23
CA ALA A 83 -2.06 9.43 -1.00
C ALA A 83 -1.38 8.82 0.24
N MET A 84 -1.07 7.53 0.23
CA MET A 84 -0.28 6.89 1.29
C MET A 84 1.14 7.44 1.33
N ASP A 85 1.82 7.47 0.18
CA ASP A 85 3.18 8.01 0.07
C ASP A 85 3.25 9.49 0.48
N ASP A 86 2.34 10.31 -0.05
CA ASP A 86 2.25 11.73 0.30
C ASP A 86 1.91 11.93 1.78
N GLY A 87 1.00 11.14 2.34
CA GLY A 87 0.61 11.23 3.74
C GLY A 87 1.74 10.88 4.70
N MET A 88 2.54 9.87 4.39
CA MET A 88 3.75 9.54 5.15
C MET A 88 4.81 10.64 5.03
N ARG A 89 5.11 11.07 3.80
CA ARG A 89 6.14 12.08 3.50
C ARG A 89 5.83 13.44 4.10
N LEU A 90 4.59 13.89 4.00
CA LEU A 90 4.11 15.19 4.49
C LEU A 90 3.59 15.13 5.93
N ARG A 91 3.66 13.95 6.57
CA ARG A 91 3.20 13.72 7.95
C ARG A 91 1.77 14.19 8.18
N TRP A 92 0.85 13.79 7.29
CA TRP A 92 -0.55 14.12 7.43
C TRP A 92 -1.13 13.63 8.77
N PRO A 93 -2.15 14.32 9.32
CA PRO A 93 -2.81 13.91 10.54
C PRO A 93 -3.32 12.48 10.46
N LYS A 94 -3.20 11.76 11.57
CA LYS A 94 -3.63 10.37 11.71
C LYS A 94 -4.74 10.32 12.77
N PRO A 95 -5.65 9.33 12.73
CA PRO A 95 -6.62 9.14 13.80
C PRO A 95 -5.93 9.06 15.18
N ALA A 96 -6.57 9.61 16.21
CA ALA A 96 -6.01 9.65 17.55
C ALA A 96 -5.68 8.24 18.07
N GLY A 97 -4.53 8.09 18.72
CA GLY A 97 -4.07 6.80 19.25
C GLY A 97 -3.50 5.82 18.22
N ILE A 98 -3.41 6.21 16.94
CA ILE A 98 -2.77 5.40 15.90
C ILE A 98 -1.32 5.83 15.70
N HIS A 99 -0.41 4.92 16.03
CA HIS A 99 1.01 5.04 15.73
C HIS A 99 1.35 4.07 14.60
N GLN A 100 1.75 4.63 13.45
CA GLN A 100 2.35 3.84 12.38
C GLN A 100 3.71 3.36 12.83
N ASN A 101 4.08 2.14 12.43
CA ASN A 101 5.39 1.59 12.68
C ASN A 101 6.17 1.50 11.36
N PRO A 102 6.99 2.50 10.99
CA PRO A 102 7.79 2.47 9.77
C PRO A 102 9.08 1.62 9.93
N SER A 103 9.12 0.65 10.85
CA SER A 103 10.26 -0.23 11.02
C SER A 103 10.22 -1.38 10.01
N VAL A 104 11.36 -1.66 9.38
CA VAL A 104 11.57 -2.88 8.59
C VAL A 104 12.32 -3.89 9.45
N PRO A 105 11.96 -5.19 9.43
CA PRO A 105 12.75 -6.21 10.11
C PRO A 105 14.22 -6.19 9.62
N PRO A 106 15.22 -6.30 10.52
CA PRO A 106 16.61 -6.31 10.10
C PRO A 106 16.90 -7.52 9.19
N CYS A 107 17.77 -7.34 8.20
CA CYS A 107 18.24 -8.43 7.35
C CYS A 107 19.03 -9.44 8.20
N ARG A 108 18.42 -10.59 8.51
CA ARG A 108 19.17 -11.75 9.00
C ARG A 108 19.63 -12.56 7.79
N PRO A 109 20.89 -13.00 7.73
CA PRO A 109 21.31 -13.95 6.72
C PRO A 109 20.40 -15.19 6.82
N ARG A 110 19.71 -15.55 5.73
CA ARG A 110 18.98 -16.81 5.69
C ARG A 110 20.02 -17.93 5.77
N PRO A 111 19.86 -18.92 6.66
CA PRO A 111 20.74 -20.07 6.66
C PRO A 111 20.77 -20.70 5.26
N ILE A 112 21.96 -20.93 4.74
CA ILE A 112 22.15 -21.69 3.51
C ILE A 112 22.05 -23.17 3.95
N HIS A 113 21.03 -23.87 3.47
CA HIS A 113 20.83 -25.30 3.70
C HIS A 113 20.95 -26.04 2.36
#